data_AF-A0A936I6E0-F1
#
_entry.id   AF-A0A936I6E0-F1
#
_cell.length_a   1.000
_cell.length_b   1.000
_cell.length_c   1.000
_cell.angle_alpha   90.00
_cell.angle_beta   90.00
_cell.angle_gamma   90.00
#
_symmetry.space_group_name_H-M   'P 1'
#
loop_
_entity.id
_entity.type
_entity.pdbx_description
1 polymer ?
#
loop_
_entity_poly.entity_id
_entity_poly.type
_entity_poly.pdbx_seq_one_letter_code
_entity_poly.pdbx_strand_id
1 'polypeptide(L)'
;MRLATLLSFFAFATIASAQPQLDNPGFETWQSVGTATEEPEQWSSVKTSDGGTLINNLAPQMVWQSADAHSGSWSANLRTVSSILGAATGLLTNGRVHAELQIENSYVFTDSTNSDWNTPCASRPDSLIGWYKYAPLPGDKAVIGVLLHVDDGKLPGFGTEPNWVGGADWESPSATVATWERISVPFYYIDNRVPEYLLMIMTTGDSTNSQVGTEAWFDDLGLIYNVYATPDAAIAYVTAIDGFDLNVAYTTGGEPVGAVDFTAELSDVNGDFTNAVAIGTLNSASSSGSIACTIPAGTVPGTGYRIRVNTPSPYYAPVDSVIVVEMSTDIQQLSNAGAHVYVNQQGLNMDLSAAPFAMPRYEIIAANGQVVTQGSLVSGSLNVLAAPAQPGIYTVRLYHASGSEAMRVAVPIR
;
A
#
# COMPACT_ATOMS: atom_id res chain seq x y z
N MET A 1 -12.87 -53.29 -15.94
CA MET A 1 -12.40 -51.89 -15.95
C MET A 1 -13.38 -51.09 -15.12
N ARG A 2 -12.97 -50.64 -13.93
CA ARG A 2 -13.76 -49.70 -13.12
C ARG A 2 -13.24 -48.30 -13.43
N LEU A 3 -14.10 -47.46 -14.00
CA LEU A 3 -13.84 -46.04 -14.24
C LEU A 3 -13.74 -45.35 -12.88
N ALA A 4 -12.56 -44.81 -12.55
CA ALA A 4 -12.40 -43.91 -11.41
C ALA A 4 -12.71 -42.50 -11.89
N THR A 5 -13.84 -41.95 -11.46
CA THR A 5 -14.21 -40.55 -11.69
C THR A 5 -13.30 -39.68 -10.84
N LEU A 6 -12.38 -38.95 -11.48
CA LEU A 6 -11.53 -37.97 -10.82
C LEU A 6 -12.39 -36.73 -10.56
N LEU A 7 -12.83 -36.54 -9.31
CA LEU A 7 -13.50 -35.32 -8.88
C LEU A 7 -12.42 -34.26 -8.64
N SER A 8 -12.22 -33.35 -9.58
CA SER A 8 -11.37 -32.18 -9.38
C SER A 8 -12.09 -31.18 -8.48
N PHE A 9 -11.72 -31.13 -7.21
CA PHE A 9 -12.05 -30.00 -6.33
C PHE A 9 -11.20 -28.80 -6.77
N PHE A 10 -11.80 -27.88 -7.54
CA PHE A 10 -11.28 -26.51 -7.61
C PHE A 10 -11.62 -25.86 -6.27
N ALA A 11 -10.62 -25.72 -5.40
CA ALA A 11 -10.72 -24.84 -4.25
C ALA A 11 -10.74 -23.41 -4.77
N PHE A 12 -11.92 -22.81 -4.90
CA PHE A 12 -12.05 -21.37 -5.01
C PHE A 12 -11.52 -20.77 -3.70
N ALA A 13 -10.36 -20.13 -3.74
CA ALA A 13 -9.97 -19.22 -2.67
C ALA A 13 -10.94 -18.05 -2.74
N THR A 14 -11.95 -18.04 -1.88
CA THR A 14 -12.74 -16.83 -1.62
C THR A 14 -11.75 -15.80 -1.08
N ILE A 15 -11.36 -14.84 -1.91
CA ILE A 15 -10.57 -13.68 -1.48
C ILE A 15 -11.51 -12.86 -0.60
N ALA A 16 -11.49 -13.11 0.71
CA ALA A 16 -12.16 -12.24 1.65
C ALA A 16 -11.43 -10.89 1.62
N SER A 17 -12.15 -9.82 1.28
CA SER A 17 -11.61 -8.47 1.44
C SER A 17 -11.45 -8.22 2.94
N ALA A 18 -10.26 -7.75 3.34
CA ALA A 18 -9.99 -7.41 4.72
C ALA A 18 -10.34 -5.95 5.01
N GLN A 19 -10.70 -5.19 3.98
CA GLN A 19 -10.93 -3.74 3.95
C GLN A 19 -12.02 -3.42 2.93
N PRO A 20 -12.60 -2.20 2.95
CA PRO A 20 -13.62 -1.80 1.98
C PRO A 20 -13.19 -2.10 0.54
N GLN A 21 -14.13 -2.61 -0.25
CA GLN A 21 -13.99 -2.86 -1.68
C GLN A 21 -15.29 -2.46 -2.37
N LEU A 22 -15.22 -2.37 -3.70
CA LEU A 22 -16.40 -2.28 -4.55
C LEU A 22 -17.26 -3.54 -4.39
N ASP A 23 -18.56 -3.39 -4.59
CA ASP A 23 -19.48 -4.52 -4.69
C ASP A 23 -19.40 -5.13 -6.10
N ASN A 24 -19.40 -6.47 -6.16
CA ASN A 24 -19.34 -7.24 -7.41
C ASN A 24 -18.26 -6.74 -8.42
N PRO A 25 -17.00 -6.51 -8.00
CA PRO A 25 -16.00 -5.88 -8.87
C PRO A 25 -15.45 -6.77 -9.99
N GLY A 26 -15.64 -8.08 -9.86
CA GLY A 26 -15.34 -9.07 -10.90
C GLY A 26 -16.57 -9.43 -11.75
N PHE A 27 -17.70 -8.73 -11.58
CA PHE A 27 -18.91 -8.90 -12.39
C PHE A 27 -19.39 -10.36 -12.50
N GLU A 28 -19.42 -11.09 -11.38
CA GLU A 28 -19.78 -12.51 -11.37
C GLU A 28 -21.28 -12.74 -11.15
N THR A 29 -21.99 -11.76 -10.57
CA THR A 29 -23.45 -11.80 -10.38
C THR A 29 -24.14 -10.78 -11.27
N TRP A 30 -25.24 -11.21 -11.90
CA TRP A 30 -25.97 -10.44 -12.91
C TRP A 30 -27.48 -10.58 -12.71
N GLN A 31 -28.18 -9.49 -12.98
CA GLN A 31 -29.63 -9.42 -12.97
C GLN A 31 -30.19 -9.36 -14.38
N SER A 32 -31.40 -9.90 -14.56
CA SER A 32 -32.16 -9.83 -15.82
C SER A 32 -31.41 -10.37 -17.06
N VAL A 33 -30.56 -11.38 -16.87
CA VAL A 33 -29.74 -12.00 -17.93
C VAL A 33 -30.60 -12.45 -19.12
N GLY A 34 -30.15 -12.12 -20.33
CA GLY A 34 -30.82 -12.40 -21.59
C GLY A 34 -31.94 -11.41 -21.96
N THR A 35 -32.12 -10.34 -21.18
CA THR A 35 -33.09 -9.28 -21.46
C THR A 35 -32.41 -7.95 -21.81
N ALA A 36 -33.18 -6.97 -22.28
CA ALA A 36 -32.66 -5.65 -22.61
C ALA A 36 -32.20 -4.81 -21.39
N THR A 37 -32.49 -5.26 -20.17
CA THR A 37 -32.10 -4.63 -18.89
C THR A 37 -31.08 -5.48 -18.14
N GLU A 38 -30.35 -6.35 -18.84
CA GLU A 38 -29.25 -7.12 -18.27
C GLU A 38 -28.13 -6.20 -17.78
N GLU A 39 -27.79 -6.31 -16.50
CA GLU A 39 -26.75 -5.52 -15.84
C GLU A 39 -26.12 -6.35 -14.71
N PRO A 40 -24.86 -6.11 -14.32
CA PRO A 40 -24.31 -6.67 -13.10
C PRO A 40 -25.13 -6.22 -11.88
N GLU A 41 -25.28 -7.08 -10.86
CA GLU A 41 -25.85 -6.64 -9.58
C GLU A 41 -24.96 -5.56 -8.96
N GLN A 42 -25.54 -4.59 -8.23
CA GLN A 42 -24.86 -3.40 -7.65
C GLN A 42 -24.27 -2.41 -8.67
N TRP A 43 -24.58 -2.58 -9.95
CA TRP A 43 -24.23 -1.63 -11.00
C TRP A 43 -25.47 -1.26 -11.81
N SER A 44 -25.48 -0.06 -12.39
CA SER A 44 -26.56 0.43 -13.24
C SER A 44 -26.06 1.13 -14.48
N SER A 45 -26.89 1.18 -15.51
CA SER A 45 -26.67 1.97 -16.72
C SER A 45 -27.84 2.93 -16.97
N VAL A 46 -27.81 3.64 -18.10
CA VAL A 46 -28.93 4.48 -18.55
C VAL A 46 -30.23 3.67 -18.65
N LYS A 47 -30.13 2.35 -18.90
CA LYS A 47 -31.28 1.49 -19.12
C LYS A 47 -32.18 1.34 -17.88
N THR A 48 -31.59 1.44 -16.70
CA THR A 48 -32.26 1.34 -15.39
C THR A 48 -32.18 2.66 -14.60
N SER A 49 -32.00 3.78 -15.32
CA SER A 49 -31.90 5.13 -14.76
C SER A 49 -33.15 5.57 -13.98
N ASP A 50 -33.05 6.69 -13.27
CA ASP A 50 -34.19 7.35 -12.63
C ASP A 50 -35.09 8.16 -13.58
N GLY A 51 -34.73 8.28 -14.88
CA GLY A 51 -35.41 9.10 -15.89
C GLY A 51 -36.83 8.63 -16.28
N GLY A 52 -37.33 7.59 -15.61
CA GLY A 52 -38.67 7.04 -15.77
C GLY A 52 -38.85 6.17 -17.02
N THR A 53 -40.06 5.62 -17.16
CA THR A 53 -40.38 4.60 -18.17
C THR A 53 -40.14 5.06 -19.61
N LEU A 54 -40.36 6.34 -19.92
CA LEU A 54 -40.16 6.86 -21.28
C LEU A 54 -38.68 6.78 -21.68
N ILE A 55 -37.78 7.37 -20.87
CA ILE A 55 -36.35 7.42 -21.16
C ILE A 55 -35.76 6.01 -21.14
N ASN A 56 -36.09 5.19 -20.14
CA ASN A 56 -35.58 3.82 -20.02
C ASN A 56 -36.01 2.91 -21.18
N ASN A 57 -37.20 3.13 -21.76
CA ASN A 57 -37.64 2.40 -22.95
C ASN A 57 -36.93 2.85 -24.24
N LEU A 58 -36.51 4.12 -24.32
CA LEU A 58 -35.76 4.66 -25.45
C LEU A 58 -34.26 4.36 -25.38
N ALA A 59 -33.72 4.21 -24.18
CA ALA A 59 -32.33 3.83 -23.96
C ALA A 59 -32.07 2.42 -24.54
N PRO A 60 -31.06 2.23 -25.41
CA PRO A 60 -30.66 0.88 -25.81
C PRO A 60 -29.97 0.15 -24.66
N GLN A 61 -29.86 -1.17 -24.76
CA GLN A 61 -28.94 -1.92 -23.90
C GLN A 61 -27.51 -1.49 -24.24
N MET A 62 -26.67 -1.30 -23.23
CA MET A 62 -25.31 -0.77 -23.36
C MET A 62 -24.26 -1.65 -22.68
N VAL A 63 -24.71 -2.67 -21.95
CA VAL A 63 -23.90 -3.55 -21.13
C VAL A 63 -24.37 -4.98 -21.35
N TRP A 64 -23.42 -5.90 -21.51
CA TRP A 64 -23.65 -7.33 -21.68
C TRP A 64 -22.71 -8.13 -20.79
N GLN A 65 -23.21 -9.25 -20.29
CA GLN A 65 -22.40 -10.28 -19.67
C GLN A 65 -21.50 -10.93 -20.72
N SER A 66 -20.20 -11.07 -20.42
CA SER A 66 -19.24 -11.70 -21.31
C SER A 66 -18.56 -12.89 -20.65
N ALA A 67 -18.51 -14.03 -21.34
CA ALA A 67 -17.77 -15.23 -20.90
C ALA A 67 -16.26 -15.14 -21.17
N ASP A 68 -15.80 -14.08 -21.84
CA ASP A 68 -14.38 -13.74 -21.93
C ASP A 68 -14.05 -12.91 -20.70
N ALA A 69 -13.45 -13.52 -19.69
CA ALA A 69 -13.17 -12.94 -18.39
C ALA A 69 -11.69 -13.08 -18.05
N HIS A 70 -11.15 -12.13 -17.28
CA HIS A 70 -9.77 -12.18 -16.80
C HIS A 70 -9.65 -13.23 -15.69
N SER A 71 -10.59 -13.23 -14.74
CA SER A 71 -10.77 -14.28 -13.76
C SER A 71 -12.24 -14.68 -13.67
N GLY A 72 -12.56 -15.66 -12.81
CA GLY A 72 -13.94 -16.10 -12.66
C GLY A 72 -14.60 -16.62 -13.95
N SER A 73 -15.88 -16.33 -14.12
CA SER A 73 -16.68 -16.78 -15.27
C SER A 73 -17.14 -15.65 -16.17
N TRP A 74 -17.20 -14.43 -15.66
CA TRP A 74 -17.91 -13.34 -16.31
C TRP A 74 -17.12 -12.03 -16.22
N SER A 75 -17.25 -11.19 -17.25
CA SER A 75 -16.81 -9.81 -17.23
C SER A 75 -17.92 -8.90 -17.78
N ALA A 76 -17.78 -7.58 -17.55
CA ALA A 76 -18.69 -6.60 -18.11
C ALA A 76 -18.20 -6.13 -19.49
N ASN A 77 -18.99 -6.36 -20.55
CA ASN A 77 -18.77 -5.78 -21.87
C ASN A 77 -19.70 -4.57 -22.07
N LEU A 78 -19.13 -3.37 -22.07
CA LEU A 78 -19.82 -2.15 -22.42
C LEU A 78 -19.66 -1.90 -23.93
N ARG A 79 -20.72 -1.44 -24.60
CA ARG A 79 -20.67 -1.10 -26.03
C ARG A 79 -21.32 0.23 -26.34
N THR A 80 -20.69 1.00 -27.22
CA THR A 80 -21.36 2.11 -27.90
C THR A 80 -22.25 1.58 -29.01
N VAL A 81 -23.55 1.82 -28.92
CA VAL A 81 -24.57 1.28 -29.83
C VAL A 81 -25.42 2.37 -30.48
N SER A 82 -26.13 2.03 -31.55
CA SER A 82 -27.11 2.95 -32.14
C SER A 82 -28.37 3.04 -31.29
N SER A 83 -28.87 4.27 -31.13
CA SER A 83 -30.18 4.58 -30.55
C SER A 83 -30.99 5.46 -31.51
N ILE A 84 -32.26 5.70 -31.17
CA ILE A 84 -33.12 6.63 -31.93
C ILE A 84 -32.65 8.09 -31.88
N LEU A 85 -31.78 8.45 -30.94
CA LEU A 85 -31.24 9.80 -30.76
C LEU A 85 -29.80 9.94 -31.29
N GLY A 86 -29.21 8.86 -31.82
CA GLY A 86 -27.82 8.81 -32.26
C GLY A 86 -27.01 7.73 -31.57
N ALA A 87 -25.68 7.85 -31.57
CA ALA A 87 -24.81 6.94 -30.83
C ALA A 87 -25.10 7.06 -29.32
N ALA A 88 -25.22 5.92 -28.65
CA ALA A 88 -25.36 5.83 -27.22
C ALA A 88 -24.12 5.15 -26.65
N THR A 89 -23.30 5.93 -25.94
CA THR A 89 -22.04 5.48 -25.35
C THR A 89 -22.30 4.46 -24.26
N GLY A 90 -21.58 3.34 -24.31
CA GLY A 90 -21.64 2.34 -23.25
C GLY A 90 -21.24 2.97 -21.92
N LEU A 91 -22.09 2.83 -20.90
CA LEU A 91 -21.94 3.42 -19.57
C LEU A 91 -22.35 2.42 -18.50
N LEU A 92 -21.54 2.28 -17.45
CA LEU A 92 -21.84 1.50 -16.26
C LEU A 92 -21.35 2.26 -15.02
N THR A 93 -22.14 2.26 -13.93
CA THR A 93 -21.79 2.93 -12.68
C THR A 93 -22.22 2.10 -11.47
N ASN A 94 -21.46 2.14 -10.37
CA ASN A 94 -21.87 1.59 -9.07
C ASN A 94 -22.81 2.54 -8.29
N GLY A 95 -23.14 3.67 -8.89
CA GLY A 95 -24.21 4.55 -8.45
C GLY A 95 -25.45 4.36 -9.31
N ARG A 96 -26.20 5.46 -9.47
CA ARG A 96 -27.37 5.53 -10.34
C ARG A 96 -27.19 6.59 -11.40
N VAL A 97 -27.76 6.34 -12.58
CA VAL A 97 -27.84 7.33 -13.64
C VAL A 97 -29.06 8.21 -13.45
N HIS A 98 -28.85 9.53 -13.42
CA HIS A 98 -29.88 10.53 -13.67
C HIS A 98 -29.95 10.85 -15.16
N ALA A 99 -31.03 10.46 -15.83
CA ALA A 99 -31.15 10.58 -17.29
C ALA A 99 -32.24 11.56 -17.70
N GLU A 100 -31.89 12.50 -18.58
CA GLU A 100 -32.81 13.44 -19.20
C GLU A 100 -32.73 13.38 -20.74
N LEU A 101 -33.77 13.87 -21.43
CA LEU A 101 -33.73 14.02 -22.90
C LEU A 101 -32.68 15.04 -23.34
N GLN A 102 -32.41 16.05 -22.51
CA GLN A 102 -31.27 16.95 -22.68
C GLN A 102 -30.07 16.30 -21.98
N ILE A 103 -29.23 15.62 -22.77
CA ILE A 103 -28.11 14.79 -22.27
C ILE A 103 -27.15 15.61 -21.38
N GLU A 104 -27.01 16.91 -21.65
CA GLU A 104 -26.20 17.84 -20.86
C GLU A 104 -26.65 18.01 -19.41
N ASN A 105 -27.89 17.65 -19.07
CA ASN A 105 -28.41 17.65 -17.70
C ASN A 105 -28.26 16.28 -17.01
N SER A 106 -27.77 15.26 -17.72
CA SER A 106 -27.61 13.91 -17.18
C SER A 106 -26.31 13.79 -16.38
N TYR A 107 -26.34 12.98 -15.33
CA TYR A 107 -25.18 12.71 -14.46
C TYR A 107 -25.32 11.32 -13.82
N VAL A 108 -24.23 10.80 -13.28
CA VAL A 108 -24.31 9.69 -12.32
C VAL A 108 -24.20 10.22 -10.90
N PHE A 109 -24.85 9.56 -9.95
CA PHE A 109 -24.86 9.96 -8.55
C PHE A 109 -24.91 8.77 -7.61
N THR A 110 -24.47 8.98 -6.38
CA THR A 110 -24.68 8.02 -5.28
C THR A 110 -26.13 8.14 -4.79
N ASP A 111 -26.92 7.07 -4.93
CA ASP A 111 -28.29 7.04 -4.38
C ASP A 111 -28.22 6.57 -2.93
N SER A 112 -28.07 7.51 -1.99
CA SER A 112 -27.89 7.23 -0.56
C SER A 112 -29.03 6.42 0.07
N THR A 113 -30.18 6.31 -0.61
CA THR A 113 -31.34 5.55 -0.13
C THR A 113 -31.36 4.09 -0.59
N ASN A 114 -30.46 3.69 -1.49
CA ASN A 114 -30.39 2.34 -2.03
C ASN A 114 -28.99 1.73 -1.89
N SER A 115 -28.89 0.62 -1.16
CA SER A 115 -27.64 -0.10 -0.93
C SER A 115 -26.97 -0.63 -2.20
N ASP A 116 -27.75 -0.83 -3.28
CA ASP A 116 -27.22 -1.31 -4.55
C ASP A 116 -26.42 -0.23 -5.29
N TRP A 117 -26.59 1.06 -4.93
CA TRP A 117 -26.06 2.21 -5.68
C TRP A 117 -25.32 3.22 -4.79
N ASN A 118 -24.83 2.78 -3.64
CA ASN A 118 -24.18 3.65 -2.67
C ASN A 118 -22.94 3.06 -2.01
N THR A 119 -22.08 2.36 -2.75
CA THR A 119 -20.87 1.69 -2.25
C THR A 119 -20.19 2.48 -1.11
N PRO A 120 -20.33 2.02 0.14
CA PRO A 120 -19.75 2.72 1.29
C PRO A 120 -18.23 2.64 1.26
N CYS A 121 -17.56 3.77 1.50
CA CYS A 121 -16.11 3.85 1.53
C CYS A 121 -15.64 4.84 2.60
N ALA A 122 -15.65 4.40 3.86
CA ALA A 122 -15.11 5.14 5.00
C ALA A 122 -13.57 5.02 5.10
N SER A 123 -12.87 5.16 3.97
CA SER A 123 -11.44 4.85 3.86
C SER A 123 -10.77 5.57 2.69
N ARG A 124 -9.44 5.63 2.69
CA ARG A 124 -8.65 6.39 1.71
C ARG A 124 -7.73 5.46 0.90
N PRO A 125 -8.22 4.87 -0.20
CA PRO A 125 -7.41 4.00 -1.06
C PRO A 125 -6.24 4.74 -1.71
N ASP A 126 -5.12 4.04 -1.85
CA ASP A 126 -3.94 4.54 -2.56
C ASP A 126 -4.15 4.51 -4.08
N SER A 127 -4.68 3.40 -4.60
CA SER A 127 -4.79 3.16 -6.03
C SER A 127 -6.07 2.41 -6.40
N LEU A 128 -6.61 2.72 -7.58
CA LEU A 128 -7.57 1.88 -8.28
C LEU A 128 -6.79 0.89 -9.16
N ILE A 129 -7.18 -0.38 -9.11
CA ILE A 129 -6.70 -1.43 -10.00
C ILE A 129 -7.87 -2.10 -10.73
N GLY A 130 -7.55 -2.81 -11.81
CA GLY A 130 -8.52 -3.59 -12.56
C GLY A 130 -7.89 -4.23 -13.79
N TRP A 131 -8.70 -4.87 -14.62
CA TRP A 131 -8.30 -5.41 -15.90
C TRP A 131 -9.23 -4.91 -17.00
N TYR A 132 -8.67 -4.68 -18.19
CA TYR A 132 -9.46 -4.24 -19.34
C TYR A 132 -9.05 -4.91 -20.66
N LYS A 133 -9.99 -4.93 -21.59
CA LYS A 133 -9.77 -5.07 -23.04
C LYS A 133 -10.48 -3.95 -23.76
N TYR A 134 -10.01 -3.60 -24.95
CA TYR A 134 -10.57 -2.46 -25.68
C TYR A 134 -10.54 -2.62 -27.19
N ALA A 135 -11.65 -2.28 -27.85
CA ALA A 135 -11.79 -2.25 -29.29
C ALA A 135 -12.35 -0.87 -29.72
N PRO A 136 -11.50 0.17 -29.83
CA PRO A 136 -11.93 1.52 -30.20
C PRO A 136 -12.22 1.67 -31.69
N LEU A 137 -13.15 2.58 -31.99
CA LEU A 137 -13.20 3.29 -33.28
C LEU A 137 -12.39 4.60 -33.25
N PRO A 138 -12.07 5.19 -34.41
CA PRO A 138 -11.10 6.29 -34.49
C PRO A 138 -11.48 7.55 -33.70
N GLY A 139 -10.85 7.77 -32.55
CA GLY A 139 -11.10 8.94 -31.69
C GLY A 139 -11.74 8.58 -30.34
N ASP A 140 -12.24 7.36 -30.19
CA ASP A 140 -12.79 6.89 -28.92
C ASP A 140 -11.69 6.45 -27.96
N LYS A 141 -11.93 6.71 -26.68
CA LYS A 141 -11.16 6.16 -25.56
C LYS A 141 -12.13 5.77 -24.44
N ALA A 142 -11.98 4.57 -23.90
CA ALA A 142 -12.67 4.18 -22.69
C ALA A 142 -12.11 4.95 -21.50
N VAL A 143 -12.98 5.28 -20.55
CA VAL A 143 -12.66 6.06 -19.35
C VAL A 143 -13.20 5.35 -18.12
N ILE A 144 -12.44 5.40 -17.03
CA ILE A 144 -12.94 5.14 -15.68
C ILE A 144 -12.74 6.41 -14.87
N GLY A 145 -13.83 6.95 -14.32
CA GLY A 145 -13.79 8.07 -13.37
C GLY A 145 -14.28 7.59 -12.00
N VAL A 146 -13.53 7.91 -10.96
CA VAL A 146 -13.88 7.58 -9.57
C VAL A 146 -13.89 8.84 -8.72
N LEU A 147 -14.93 8.99 -7.92
CA LEU A 147 -15.13 10.06 -6.96
C LEU A 147 -15.29 9.48 -5.55
N LEU A 148 -14.43 9.91 -4.64
CA LEU A 148 -14.61 9.79 -3.20
C LEU A 148 -15.27 11.06 -2.69
N HIS A 149 -16.36 10.94 -1.93
CA HIS A 149 -17.13 12.09 -1.47
C HIS A 149 -17.80 11.86 -0.11
N VAL A 150 -18.26 12.95 0.50
CA VAL A 150 -19.15 12.94 1.67
C VAL A 150 -20.53 13.47 1.26
N ASP A 151 -21.61 13.16 1.98
CA ASP A 151 -22.95 13.61 1.60
C ASP A 151 -23.33 13.25 0.13
N ASP A 152 -23.82 14.22 -0.64
CA ASP A 152 -24.19 14.03 -2.06
C ASP A 152 -22.96 14.11 -2.97
N GLY A 153 -22.82 13.16 -3.90
CA GLY A 153 -21.77 13.14 -4.91
C GLY A 153 -22.30 12.80 -6.30
N LYS A 154 -21.83 13.55 -7.30
CA LYS A 154 -22.23 13.42 -8.71
C LYS A 154 -21.03 13.49 -9.65
N LEU A 155 -21.12 12.79 -10.77
CA LEU A 155 -20.21 12.92 -11.90
C LEU A 155 -21.00 13.19 -13.21
N PRO A 156 -20.78 14.34 -13.89
CA PRO A 156 -19.95 15.47 -13.45
C PRO A 156 -20.54 16.16 -12.20
N GLY A 157 -19.85 17.15 -11.62
CA GLY A 157 -20.12 17.61 -10.25
C GLY A 157 -21.50 18.19 -9.98
N PHE A 158 -22.13 18.91 -10.93
CA PHE A 158 -23.49 19.45 -10.78
C PHE A 158 -23.74 20.17 -9.43
N GLY A 159 -22.74 20.91 -8.93
CA GLY A 159 -22.81 21.65 -7.66
C GLY A 159 -22.41 20.85 -6.42
N THR A 160 -22.03 19.58 -6.57
CA THR A 160 -21.55 18.71 -5.47
C THR A 160 -20.04 18.78 -5.26
N GLU A 161 -19.31 19.61 -6.02
CA GLU A 161 -17.85 19.74 -5.90
C GLU A 161 -17.37 20.08 -4.46
N PRO A 162 -18.08 20.86 -3.63
CA PRO A 162 -17.70 21.08 -2.24
C PRO A 162 -17.66 19.82 -1.36
N ASN A 163 -18.33 18.74 -1.80
CA ASN A 163 -18.41 17.46 -1.11
C ASN A 163 -17.32 16.48 -1.54
N TRP A 164 -16.54 16.82 -2.57
CA TRP A 164 -15.52 15.94 -3.12
C TRP A 164 -14.31 15.84 -2.19
N VAL A 165 -13.85 14.62 -1.95
CA VAL A 165 -12.68 14.31 -1.13
C VAL A 165 -11.45 14.03 -2.00
N GLY A 166 -11.66 13.31 -3.09
CA GLY A 166 -10.60 12.92 -4.03
C GLY A 166 -11.16 12.01 -5.12
N GLY A 167 -10.31 11.52 -5.99
CA GLY A 167 -10.73 10.67 -7.10
C GLY A 167 -9.58 10.02 -7.83
N ALA A 168 -9.91 9.18 -8.78
CA ALA A 168 -8.96 8.55 -9.68
C ALA A 168 -9.57 8.52 -11.08
N ASP A 169 -8.74 8.78 -12.08
CA ASP A 169 -9.15 8.79 -13.48
C ASP A 169 -8.20 7.89 -14.27
N TRP A 170 -8.77 7.06 -15.13
CA TRP A 170 -8.03 6.24 -16.08
C TRP A 170 -8.63 6.40 -17.47
N GLU A 171 -7.75 6.40 -18.48
CA GLU A 171 -8.13 6.49 -19.88
C GLU A 171 -7.37 5.41 -20.66
N SER A 172 -8.08 4.69 -21.52
CA SER A 172 -7.49 3.68 -22.40
C SER A 172 -6.58 4.29 -23.48
N PRO A 173 -5.65 3.50 -24.05
CA PRO A 173 -4.98 3.87 -25.30
C PRO A 173 -5.97 4.03 -26.46
N SER A 174 -5.66 4.89 -27.44
CA SER A 174 -6.43 4.99 -28.70
C SER A 174 -6.16 3.84 -29.68
N ALA A 175 -6.02 2.62 -29.18
CA ALA A 175 -5.69 1.44 -29.96
C ALA A 175 -6.37 0.19 -29.39
N THR A 176 -6.52 -0.82 -30.23
CA THR A 176 -7.06 -2.11 -29.81
C THR A 176 -6.14 -2.80 -28.79
N VAL A 177 -6.74 -3.25 -27.70
CA VAL A 177 -6.14 -4.06 -26.64
C VAL A 177 -6.89 -5.39 -26.61
N ALA A 178 -6.33 -6.38 -27.31
CA ALA A 178 -7.00 -7.66 -27.60
C ALA A 178 -6.89 -8.69 -26.46
N THR A 179 -5.97 -8.48 -25.52
CA THR A 179 -5.74 -9.33 -24.34
C THR A 179 -5.92 -8.50 -23.08
N TRP A 180 -6.29 -9.15 -21.97
CA TRP A 180 -6.45 -8.47 -20.69
C TRP A 180 -5.16 -7.76 -20.26
N GLU A 181 -5.26 -6.45 -20.07
CA GLU A 181 -4.20 -5.60 -19.54
C GLU A 181 -4.61 -4.99 -18.21
N ARG A 182 -3.63 -4.74 -17.34
CA ARG A 182 -3.88 -4.23 -15.99
C ARG A 182 -4.05 -2.72 -15.98
N ILE A 183 -5.10 -2.26 -15.30
CA ILE A 183 -5.28 -0.87 -14.86
C ILE A 183 -4.61 -0.71 -13.50
N SER A 184 -3.90 0.39 -13.32
CA SER A 184 -3.34 0.81 -12.03
C SER A 184 -3.15 2.32 -12.04
N VAL A 185 -4.02 3.06 -11.34
CA VAL A 185 -3.95 4.52 -11.24
C VAL A 185 -4.07 4.97 -9.78
N PRO A 186 -3.29 5.97 -9.36
CA PRO A 186 -3.35 6.48 -7.99
C PRO A 186 -4.60 7.34 -7.77
N PHE A 187 -5.06 7.40 -6.51
CA PHE A 187 -6.03 8.41 -6.08
C PHE A 187 -5.34 9.75 -5.82
N TYR A 188 -5.99 10.83 -6.27
CA TYR A 188 -5.62 12.20 -5.97
C TYR A 188 -6.60 12.80 -4.98
N TYR A 189 -6.08 13.27 -3.84
CA TYR A 189 -6.88 13.85 -2.78
C TYR A 189 -6.82 15.37 -2.79
N ILE A 190 -7.98 16.00 -2.75
CA ILE A 190 -8.14 17.46 -2.67
C ILE A 190 -8.64 17.92 -1.29
N ASP A 191 -9.13 16.99 -0.48
CA ASP A 191 -9.63 17.22 0.87
C ASP A 191 -9.14 16.12 1.84
N ASN A 192 -9.05 16.47 3.13
CA ASN A 192 -8.57 15.60 4.20
C ASN A 192 -9.70 14.90 4.98
N ARG A 193 -10.97 15.21 4.70
CA ARG A 193 -12.12 14.48 5.25
C ARG A 193 -12.03 12.99 4.93
N VAL A 194 -12.55 12.17 5.82
CA VAL A 194 -12.78 10.75 5.52
C VAL A 194 -13.99 10.69 4.58
N PRO A 195 -13.88 10.07 3.39
CA PRO A 195 -15.03 9.93 2.51
C PRO A 195 -16.08 9.02 3.13
N GLU A 196 -17.31 9.12 2.66
CA GLU A 196 -18.42 8.23 3.06
C GLU A 196 -18.73 7.22 1.96
N TYR A 197 -18.58 7.64 0.70
CA TYR A 197 -18.97 6.87 -0.47
C TYR A 197 -17.92 6.90 -1.57
N LEU A 198 -17.95 5.88 -2.41
CA LEU A 198 -17.23 5.82 -3.69
C LEU A 198 -18.25 5.74 -4.83
N LEU A 199 -18.18 6.71 -5.74
CA LEU A 199 -18.94 6.73 -6.99
C LEU A 199 -17.98 6.50 -8.16
N MET A 200 -18.26 5.50 -8.98
CA MET A 200 -17.48 5.15 -10.16
C MET A 200 -18.37 5.18 -11.40
N ILE A 201 -17.82 5.66 -12.50
CA ILE A 201 -18.39 5.55 -13.84
C ILE A 201 -17.35 4.98 -14.80
N MET A 202 -17.78 4.03 -15.63
CA MET A 202 -17.00 3.50 -16.73
C MET A 202 -17.70 3.79 -18.05
N THR A 203 -16.96 4.24 -19.06
CA THR A 203 -17.48 4.51 -20.40
C THR A 203 -16.61 3.90 -21.49
N THR A 204 -17.20 3.69 -22.66
CA THR A 204 -16.52 3.08 -23.83
C THR A 204 -15.83 4.07 -24.76
N GLY A 205 -16.14 5.37 -24.66
CA GLY A 205 -15.65 6.40 -25.58
C GLY A 205 -15.67 7.81 -24.98
N ASP A 206 -15.43 8.82 -25.81
CA ASP A 206 -15.34 10.24 -25.47
C ASP A 206 -16.72 10.86 -25.16
N SER A 207 -17.35 10.35 -24.11
CA SER A 207 -18.65 10.79 -23.60
C SER A 207 -19.75 10.83 -24.66
N THR A 208 -20.06 11.96 -25.28
CA THR A 208 -21.19 12.12 -26.21
C THR A 208 -20.83 11.97 -27.69
N ASN A 209 -19.54 11.85 -28.02
CA ASN A 209 -19.07 11.75 -29.40
C ASN A 209 -18.58 10.36 -29.80
N SER A 210 -18.85 9.35 -28.96
CA SER A 210 -18.43 7.97 -29.20
C SER A 210 -19.03 7.39 -30.47
N GLN A 211 -18.27 6.52 -31.14
CA GLN A 211 -18.70 5.88 -32.37
C GLN A 211 -19.32 4.51 -32.13
N VAL A 212 -20.43 4.25 -32.82
CA VAL A 212 -21.15 2.97 -32.77
C VAL A 212 -20.22 1.83 -33.20
N GLY A 213 -20.03 0.86 -32.32
CA GLY A 213 -19.15 -0.30 -32.53
C GLY A 213 -17.93 -0.32 -31.63
N THR A 214 -17.66 0.75 -30.87
CA THR A 214 -16.63 0.73 -29.83
C THR A 214 -17.07 -0.16 -28.66
N GLU A 215 -16.19 -1.06 -28.23
CA GLU A 215 -16.41 -1.98 -27.10
C GLU A 215 -15.28 -1.90 -26.07
N ALA A 216 -15.63 -1.97 -24.79
CA ALA A 216 -14.68 -2.07 -23.69
C ALA A 216 -15.13 -3.17 -22.73
N TRP A 217 -14.17 -4.00 -22.31
CA TRP A 217 -14.40 -5.01 -21.28
C TRP A 217 -13.68 -4.60 -20.02
N PHE A 218 -14.32 -4.78 -18.88
CA PHE A 218 -13.74 -4.54 -17.56
C PHE A 218 -13.96 -5.75 -16.67
N ASP A 219 -12.96 -6.04 -15.84
CA ASP A 219 -13.01 -7.15 -14.90
C ASP A 219 -12.08 -6.91 -13.70
N ASP A 220 -12.32 -7.66 -12.61
CA ASP A 220 -11.49 -7.72 -11.41
C ASP A 220 -11.05 -6.34 -10.88
N LEU A 221 -12.00 -5.40 -10.76
CA LEU A 221 -11.72 -4.08 -10.19
C LEU A 221 -11.32 -4.19 -8.72
N GLY A 222 -10.54 -3.24 -8.22
CA GLY A 222 -10.13 -3.26 -6.82
C GLY A 222 -9.54 -1.96 -6.32
N LEU A 223 -9.64 -1.77 -5.01
CA LEU A 223 -9.04 -0.65 -4.29
C LEU A 223 -7.85 -1.16 -3.49
N ILE A 224 -6.69 -0.53 -3.68
CA ILE A 224 -5.47 -0.86 -2.93
C ILE A 224 -5.31 0.14 -1.79
N TYR A 225 -4.95 -0.36 -0.61
CA TYR A 225 -4.72 0.45 0.59
C TYR A 225 -3.32 0.18 1.13
N ASN A 226 -2.56 1.23 1.40
CA ASN A 226 -1.21 1.07 1.97
C ASN A 226 -1.27 0.65 3.44
N VAL A 227 -0.31 -0.20 3.83
CA VAL A 227 -0.03 -0.56 5.23
C VAL A 227 1.38 -0.08 5.56
N TYR A 228 1.49 0.99 6.33
CA TYR A 228 2.77 1.56 6.70
C TYR A 228 3.32 0.87 7.93
N ALA A 229 4.58 0.45 7.89
CA ALA A 229 5.31 -0.06 9.05
C ALA A 229 6.19 1.03 9.66
N THR A 230 6.14 1.23 10.97
CA THR A 230 6.99 2.20 11.69
C THR A 230 7.65 1.52 12.89
N PRO A 231 8.89 1.01 12.74
CA PRO A 231 9.69 0.52 13.85
C PRO A 231 9.96 1.62 14.89
N ASP A 232 9.89 1.29 16.19
CA ASP A 232 10.23 2.20 17.29
C ASP A 232 11.75 2.36 17.50
N ALA A 233 12.56 1.62 16.73
CA ALA A 233 14.01 1.69 16.71
C ALA A 233 14.53 1.83 15.27
N ALA A 234 15.52 2.71 15.06
CA ALA A 234 16.22 2.85 13.79
C ALA A 234 17.39 1.86 13.62
N ILE A 235 17.92 1.34 14.74
CA ILE A 235 19.02 0.38 14.79
C ILE A 235 18.65 -0.76 15.73
N ALA A 236 18.78 -1.99 15.25
CA ALA A 236 18.62 -3.22 16.00
C ALA A 236 19.98 -3.83 16.32
N TYR A 237 20.26 -4.07 17.61
CA TYR A 237 21.51 -4.66 18.06
C TYR A 237 21.30 -6.14 18.39
N VAL A 238 21.90 -7.05 17.61
CA VAL A 238 21.77 -8.51 17.80
C VAL A 238 23.11 -9.15 18.13
N THR A 239 23.12 -10.22 18.94
CA THR A 239 24.31 -11.08 19.13
C THR A 239 24.10 -12.40 18.39
N ALA A 240 25.07 -13.32 18.50
CA ALA A 240 24.89 -14.68 17.98
C ALA A 240 23.82 -15.49 18.75
N ILE A 241 23.42 -15.06 19.95
CA ILE A 241 22.51 -15.81 20.84
C ILE A 241 21.29 -15.00 21.29
N ASP A 242 21.35 -13.66 21.19
CA ASP A 242 20.29 -12.75 21.59
C ASP A 242 19.78 -11.97 20.37
N GLY A 243 18.46 -11.95 20.22
CA GLY A 243 17.76 -11.13 19.25
C GLY A 243 17.59 -9.69 19.74
N PHE A 244 16.86 -8.89 18.96
CA PHE A 244 16.51 -7.52 19.33
C PHE A 244 14.99 -7.37 19.35
N ASP A 245 14.44 -7.12 20.53
CA ASP A 245 13.02 -6.81 20.68
C ASP A 245 12.76 -5.36 20.28
N LEU A 246 11.70 -5.16 19.50
CA LEU A 246 11.22 -3.86 19.06
C LEU A 246 9.71 -3.88 18.90
N ASN A 247 9.08 -2.71 18.87
CA ASN A 247 7.70 -2.61 18.42
C ASN A 247 7.66 -2.05 17.01
N VAL A 248 6.85 -2.66 16.16
CA VAL A 248 6.53 -2.13 14.83
C VAL A 248 5.09 -1.65 14.86
N ALA A 249 4.91 -0.34 14.89
CA ALA A 249 3.60 0.25 14.71
C ALA A 249 3.16 0.07 13.25
N TYR A 250 1.86 -0.14 13.05
CA TYR A 250 1.26 -0.16 11.71
C TYR A 250 0.09 0.82 11.61
N THR A 251 -0.12 1.34 10.41
CA THR A 251 -1.33 2.07 10.03
C THR A 251 -1.80 1.63 8.64
N THR A 252 -3.11 1.49 8.44
CA THR A 252 -3.72 1.11 7.16
C THR A 252 -4.50 2.28 6.57
N GLY A 253 -4.49 2.44 5.24
CA GLY A 253 -5.33 3.41 4.54
C GLY A 253 -6.81 3.01 4.48
N GLY A 254 -7.10 1.72 4.70
CA GLY A 254 -8.44 1.15 4.71
C GLY A 254 -8.77 0.51 6.05
N GLU A 255 -9.95 0.80 6.58
CA GLU A 255 -10.43 0.22 7.85
C GLU A 255 -10.65 -1.28 7.71
N PRO A 256 -10.11 -2.12 8.62
CA PRO A 256 -10.38 -3.55 8.55
C PRO A 256 -11.88 -3.86 8.73
N VAL A 257 -12.48 -4.63 7.81
CA VAL A 257 -13.89 -5.08 7.94
C VAL A 257 -14.05 -6.29 8.86
N GLY A 258 -12.93 -6.84 9.32
CA GLY A 258 -12.84 -7.97 10.23
C GLY A 258 -11.43 -8.08 10.81
N ALA A 259 -11.19 -9.12 11.60
CA ALA A 259 -9.86 -9.37 12.15
C ALA A 259 -8.88 -9.80 11.06
N VAL A 260 -7.70 -9.16 11.03
CA VAL A 260 -6.62 -9.38 10.07
C VAL A 260 -5.36 -9.77 10.82
N ASP A 261 -4.62 -10.75 10.29
CA ASP A 261 -3.28 -11.08 10.77
C ASP A 261 -2.26 -10.14 10.14
N PHE A 262 -1.87 -9.11 10.89
CA PHE A 262 -0.77 -8.22 10.53
C PHE A 262 0.55 -8.88 10.93
N THR A 263 1.40 -9.22 9.96
CA THR A 263 2.70 -9.86 10.21
C THR A 263 3.81 -8.89 9.85
N ALA A 264 4.61 -8.49 10.84
CA ALA A 264 5.84 -7.75 10.60
C ALA A 264 6.89 -8.71 10.04
N GLU A 265 7.50 -8.31 8.93
CA GLU A 265 8.49 -9.09 8.19
C GLU A 265 9.78 -8.27 8.06
N LEU A 266 10.92 -8.91 8.28
CA LEU A 266 12.26 -8.39 8.02
C LEU A 266 12.75 -8.90 6.65
N SER A 267 13.28 -8.01 5.82
CA SER A 267 13.91 -8.36 4.54
C SER A 267 15.27 -9.04 4.71
N ASP A 268 15.94 -9.36 3.60
CA ASP A 268 17.38 -9.61 3.61
C ASP A 268 18.20 -8.31 3.76
N VAL A 269 19.53 -8.44 3.77
CA VAL A 269 20.47 -7.32 3.93
C VAL A 269 20.44 -6.30 2.78
N ASN A 270 19.87 -6.66 1.63
CA ASN A 270 19.74 -5.78 0.46
C ASN A 270 18.34 -5.14 0.36
N GLY A 271 17.42 -5.47 1.27
CA GLY A 271 16.05 -4.97 1.26
C GLY A 271 15.07 -5.87 0.48
N ASP A 272 15.47 -7.09 0.10
CA ASP A 272 14.62 -8.03 -0.64
C ASP A 272 13.77 -8.89 0.32
N PHE A 273 12.47 -8.97 0.04
CA PHE A 273 11.50 -9.74 0.82
C PHE A 273 11.19 -11.13 0.24
N THR A 274 11.91 -11.59 -0.79
CA THR A 274 11.72 -12.93 -1.39
C THR A 274 11.84 -14.06 -0.37
N ASN A 275 12.74 -13.91 0.61
CA ASN A 275 12.89 -14.81 1.76
C ASN A 275 12.71 -14.05 3.08
N ALA A 276 11.63 -13.27 3.17
CA ALA A 276 11.34 -12.47 4.35
C ALA A 276 11.21 -13.33 5.61
N VAL A 277 11.69 -12.79 6.73
CA VAL A 277 11.60 -13.43 8.05
C VAL A 277 10.47 -12.78 8.85
N ALA A 278 9.46 -13.55 9.24
CA ALA A 278 8.42 -13.06 10.13
C ALA A 278 9.03 -12.78 11.52
N ILE A 279 8.91 -11.56 12.01
CA ILE A 279 9.49 -11.09 13.29
C ILE A 279 8.42 -10.81 14.36
N GLY A 280 7.15 -10.77 13.97
CA GLY A 280 6.02 -10.62 14.89
C GLY A 280 4.69 -10.67 14.15
N THR A 281 3.62 -11.04 14.84
CA THR A 281 2.26 -11.07 14.29
C THR A 281 1.26 -10.53 15.31
N LEU A 282 0.28 -9.77 14.83
CA LEU A 282 -0.86 -9.30 15.61
C LEU A 282 -2.15 -9.52 14.84
N ASN A 283 -3.09 -10.25 15.44
CA ASN A 283 -4.46 -10.32 14.95
C ASN A 283 -5.24 -9.11 15.47
N SER A 284 -5.75 -8.27 14.57
CA SER A 284 -6.42 -7.02 14.92
C SER A 284 -7.48 -6.64 13.90
N ALA A 285 -8.54 -5.98 14.36
CA ALA A 285 -9.56 -5.35 13.51
C ALA A 285 -9.41 -3.81 13.45
N SER A 286 -8.34 -3.27 14.03
CA SER A 286 -8.05 -1.83 14.06
C SER A 286 -7.17 -1.43 12.89
N SER A 287 -7.45 -0.28 12.26
CA SER A 287 -6.61 0.34 11.22
C SER A 287 -5.25 0.84 11.70
N SER A 288 -4.99 0.78 13.00
CA SER A 288 -3.66 1.01 13.55
C SER A 288 -3.42 0.17 14.80
N GLY A 289 -2.15 -0.09 15.08
CA GLY A 289 -1.74 -0.86 16.25
C GLY A 289 -0.22 -1.00 16.35
N SER A 290 0.23 -1.78 17.32
CA SER A 290 1.65 -2.01 17.59
C SER A 290 1.92 -3.49 17.71
N ILE A 291 2.81 -4.02 16.85
CA ILE A 291 3.20 -5.42 16.82
C ILE A 291 4.48 -5.57 17.63
N ALA A 292 4.42 -6.37 18.70
CA ALA A 292 5.63 -6.78 19.42
C ALA A 292 6.45 -7.72 18.53
N CYS A 293 7.69 -7.35 18.23
CA CYS A 293 8.55 -8.04 17.29
C CYS A 293 9.89 -8.40 17.93
N THR A 294 10.52 -9.45 17.41
CA THR A 294 11.90 -9.81 17.74
C THR A 294 12.66 -10.07 16.45
N ILE A 295 13.70 -9.26 16.18
CA ILE A 295 14.67 -9.58 15.15
C ILE A 295 15.52 -10.76 15.65
N PRO A 296 15.63 -11.87 14.89
CA PRO A 296 16.30 -13.07 15.37
C PRO A 296 17.78 -12.86 15.73
N ALA A 297 18.23 -13.59 16.75
CA ALA A 297 19.65 -13.73 17.04
C ALA A 297 20.42 -14.25 15.81
N GLY A 298 21.67 -13.82 15.66
CA GLY A 298 22.52 -14.21 14.54
C GLY A 298 22.17 -13.55 13.21
N THR A 299 21.20 -12.63 13.16
CA THR A 299 20.96 -11.79 11.98
C THR A 299 22.25 -11.04 11.65
N VAL A 300 22.70 -11.15 10.40
CA VAL A 300 23.98 -10.56 9.97
C VAL A 300 23.87 -9.03 10.02
N PRO A 301 24.88 -8.31 10.55
CA PRO A 301 24.87 -6.86 10.51
C PRO A 301 24.81 -6.30 9.08
N GLY A 302 24.04 -5.24 8.87
CA GLY A 302 23.91 -4.55 7.59
C GLY A 302 22.93 -3.39 7.62
N THR A 303 23.08 -2.48 6.65
CA THR A 303 22.32 -1.22 6.60
C THR A 303 21.18 -1.22 5.56
N GLY A 304 21.04 -2.28 4.77
CA GLY A 304 20.03 -2.36 3.71
C GLY A 304 18.74 -3.07 4.12
N TYR A 305 18.62 -3.51 5.37
CA TYR A 305 17.41 -4.15 5.87
C TYR A 305 16.20 -3.20 5.84
N ARG A 306 15.04 -3.79 5.55
CA ARG A 306 13.73 -3.16 5.55
C ARG A 306 12.77 -3.97 6.42
N ILE A 307 11.84 -3.29 7.06
CA ILE A 307 10.70 -3.89 7.75
C ILE A 307 9.42 -3.47 7.04
N ARG A 308 8.56 -4.43 6.74
CA ARG A 308 7.19 -4.18 6.26
C ARG A 308 6.18 -4.91 7.13
N VAL A 309 4.92 -4.49 7.07
CA VAL A 309 3.81 -5.23 7.67
C VAL A 309 2.96 -5.79 6.55
N ASN A 310 2.92 -7.12 6.47
CA ASN A 310 2.21 -7.87 5.44
C ASN A 310 0.89 -8.41 6.00
N THR A 311 -0.08 -8.63 5.12
CA THR A 311 -1.37 -9.25 5.48
C THR A 311 -1.73 -10.32 4.43
N PRO A 312 -2.62 -11.27 4.76
CA PRO A 312 -3.13 -12.22 3.77
C PRO A 312 -3.96 -11.58 2.64
N SER A 313 -4.44 -10.34 2.81
CA SER A 313 -5.28 -9.68 1.80
C SER A 313 -4.44 -9.12 0.66
N PRO A 314 -4.79 -9.40 -0.62
CA PRO A 314 -4.06 -8.87 -1.77
C PRO A 314 -4.30 -7.36 -2.00
N TYR A 315 -5.24 -6.76 -1.27
CA TYR A 315 -5.64 -5.36 -1.41
C TYR A 315 -4.97 -4.43 -0.39
N TYR A 316 -4.27 -5.00 0.60
CA TYR A 316 -3.36 -4.25 1.46
C TYR A 316 -1.95 -4.31 0.88
N ALA A 317 -1.41 -3.16 0.47
CA ALA A 317 -0.06 -3.04 -0.05
C ALA A 317 0.92 -2.64 1.07
N PRO A 318 1.90 -3.48 1.43
CA PRO A 318 2.89 -3.13 2.45
C PRO A 318 3.79 -1.98 1.99
N VAL A 319 3.98 -0.99 2.85
CA VAL A 319 4.98 0.08 2.70
C VAL A 319 6.06 -0.13 3.75
N ASP A 320 7.29 -0.33 3.28
CA ASP A 320 8.42 -0.65 4.14
C ASP A 320 9.09 0.58 4.76
N SER A 321 9.80 0.33 5.85
CA SER A 321 10.68 1.27 6.54
C SER A 321 12.08 0.71 6.66
N VAL A 322 13.09 1.60 6.64
CA VAL A 322 14.49 1.23 6.84
C VAL A 322 14.73 0.80 8.29
N ILE A 323 15.56 -0.23 8.49
CA ILE A 323 16.20 -0.52 9.78
C ILE A 323 17.65 -0.92 9.55
N VAL A 324 18.54 -0.54 10.45
CA VAL A 324 19.93 -1.00 10.45
C VAL A 324 20.08 -2.13 11.45
N VAL A 325 20.73 -3.22 11.07
CA VAL A 325 21.12 -4.29 12.00
C VAL A 325 22.60 -4.17 12.32
N GLU A 326 22.94 -4.09 13.60
CA GLU A 326 24.31 -4.05 14.09
C GLU A 326 24.58 -5.19 15.08
N MET A 327 25.86 -5.53 15.23
CA MET A 327 26.28 -6.48 16.26
C MET A 327 26.22 -5.82 17.66
N SER A 328 25.40 -6.37 18.55
CA SER A 328 25.47 -6.08 19.98
C SER A 328 26.75 -6.67 20.58
N THR A 329 27.30 -6.01 21.59
CA THR A 329 28.46 -6.51 22.36
C THR A 329 28.22 -6.47 23.87
N ASP A 330 26.98 -6.26 24.29
CA ASP A 330 26.53 -6.20 25.70
C ASP A 330 27.26 -5.16 26.58
N ILE A 331 27.85 -4.13 25.95
CA ILE A 331 28.43 -2.98 26.64
C ILE A 331 27.40 -1.85 26.61
N GLN A 332 26.67 -1.68 27.71
CA GLN A 332 25.78 -0.54 27.93
C GLN A 332 26.61 0.76 27.91
N GLN A 333 26.24 1.70 27.05
CA GLN A 333 26.82 3.05 27.03
C GLN A 333 26.35 3.77 28.31
N LEU A 334 27.12 3.65 29.39
CA LEU A 334 26.88 4.41 30.62
C LEU A 334 27.10 5.89 30.32
N SER A 335 26.15 6.74 30.75
CA SER A 335 26.11 8.20 30.55
C SER A 335 27.47 8.86 30.29
N ASN A 336 27.70 9.34 29.08
CA ASN A 336 28.93 10.09 28.75
C ASN A 336 28.84 11.50 29.37
N ALA A 337 29.73 11.84 30.30
CA ALA A 337 29.86 13.18 30.86
C ALA A 337 30.54 14.17 29.88
N GLY A 338 30.12 14.16 28.61
CA GLY A 338 30.68 14.97 27.52
C GLY A 338 31.92 14.38 26.83
N ALA A 339 32.33 13.15 27.17
CA ALA A 339 33.38 12.41 26.47
C ALA A 339 32.82 11.69 25.24
N HIS A 340 33.54 11.66 24.13
CA HIS A 340 33.15 10.86 22.96
C HIS A 340 34.34 10.12 22.36
N VAL A 341 34.13 8.90 21.88
CA VAL A 341 35.14 8.14 21.13
C VAL A 341 34.63 7.82 19.73
N TYR A 342 35.43 8.06 18.70
CA TYR A 342 35.06 7.80 17.31
C TYR A 342 36.29 7.61 16.41
N VAL A 343 36.10 7.02 15.23
CA VAL A 343 37.16 6.84 14.22
C VAL A 343 36.93 7.79 13.06
N ASN A 344 37.98 8.47 12.59
CA ASN A 344 37.96 9.30 11.38
C ASN A 344 39.24 9.05 10.53
N GLN A 345 39.44 9.85 9.47
CA GLN A 345 40.62 9.74 8.58
C GLN A 345 41.98 9.93 9.28
N GLN A 346 42.00 10.57 10.44
CA GLN A 346 43.21 10.82 11.25
C GLN A 346 43.47 9.69 12.27
N GLY A 347 42.52 8.79 12.49
CA GLY A 347 42.65 7.63 13.38
C GLY A 347 41.52 7.50 14.39
N LEU A 348 41.81 6.85 15.51
CA LEU A 348 40.90 6.73 16.66
C LEU A 348 41.02 7.98 17.52
N ASN A 349 39.91 8.64 17.82
CA ASN A 349 39.89 9.90 18.57
C ASN A 349 39.07 9.77 19.85
N MET A 350 39.54 10.41 20.92
CA MET A 350 38.76 10.70 22.11
C MET A 350 38.60 12.21 22.25
N ASP A 351 37.37 12.68 22.10
CA ASP A 351 37.00 14.07 22.25
C ASP A 351 36.59 14.36 23.69
N LEU A 352 37.38 15.21 24.36
CA LEU A 352 37.11 15.74 25.69
C LEU A 352 36.84 17.25 25.66
N SER A 353 36.60 17.85 24.49
CA SER A 353 36.43 19.30 24.34
C SER A 353 35.31 19.89 25.19
N ALA A 354 34.25 19.11 25.43
CA ALA A 354 33.14 19.46 26.30
C ALA A 354 33.28 18.94 27.75
N ALA A 355 34.38 18.26 28.08
CA ALA A 355 34.56 17.52 29.33
C ALA A 355 35.94 17.77 29.96
N PRO A 356 36.09 18.83 30.80
CA PRO A 356 37.34 19.19 31.42
C PRO A 356 37.67 18.29 32.63
N PHE A 357 37.93 17.01 32.36
CA PHE A 357 38.32 16.05 33.38
C PHE A 357 39.71 16.34 33.96
N ALA A 358 39.90 16.15 35.27
CA ALA A 358 41.22 16.22 35.89
C ALA A 358 41.97 14.89 35.68
N MET A 359 43.22 14.99 35.21
CA MET A 359 44.13 13.86 34.93
C MET A 359 43.49 12.71 34.10
N PRO A 360 42.90 13.01 32.94
CA PRO A 360 42.24 11.99 32.14
C PRO A 360 43.27 11.03 31.55
N ARG A 361 42.98 9.73 31.59
CA ARG A 361 43.76 8.68 30.94
C ARG A 361 42.83 7.63 30.34
N TYR A 362 43.32 6.86 29.38
CA TYR A 362 42.54 5.81 28.74
C TYR A 362 43.24 4.46 28.75
N GLU A 363 42.44 3.41 28.66
CA GLU A 363 42.84 2.07 28.25
C GLU A 363 41.98 1.66 27.05
N ILE A 364 42.60 1.09 26.02
CA ILE A 364 41.91 0.38 24.95
C ILE A 364 42.04 -1.10 25.25
N ILE A 365 40.91 -1.78 25.31
CA ILE A 365 40.79 -3.17 25.69
C ILE A 365 40.18 -3.90 24.50
N ALA A 366 40.86 -4.95 24.03
CA ALA A 366 40.36 -5.83 22.99
C ALA A 366 39.17 -6.65 23.50
N ALA A 367 38.38 -7.19 22.58
CA ALA A 367 37.23 -8.04 22.90
C ALA A 367 37.57 -9.26 23.78
N ASN A 368 38.83 -9.73 23.78
CA ASN A 368 39.30 -10.82 24.64
C ASN A 368 39.70 -10.36 26.06
N GLY A 369 39.43 -9.10 26.42
CA GLY A 369 39.74 -8.51 27.73
C GLY A 369 41.19 -8.05 27.90
N GLN A 370 42.06 -8.21 26.89
CA GLN A 370 43.44 -7.75 26.97
C GLN A 370 43.52 -6.24 26.74
N VAL A 371 44.30 -5.54 27.57
CA VAL A 371 44.66 -4.14 27.33
C VAL A 371 45.61 -4.09 26.14
N VAL A 372 45.18 -3.42 25.08
CA VAL A 372 45.89 -3.26 23.81
C VAL A 372 46.84 -2.07 23.88
N THR A 373 46.34 -0.95 24.40
CA THR A 373 47.14 0.26 24.61
C THR A 373 46.54 1.10 25.72
N GLN A 374 47.32 1.98 26.31
CA GLN A 374 46.89 2.93 27.33
C GLN A 374 47.69 4.22 27.22
N GLY A 375 47.17 5.31 27.77
CA GLY A 375 47.87 6.59 27.73
C GLY A 375 47.17 7.69 28.50
N SER A 376 47.86 8.81 28.63
CA SER A 376 47.30 10.04 29.20
C SER A 376 46.59 10.86 28.12
N LEU A 377 45.61 11.64 28.53
CA LEU A 377 44.83 12.52 27.66
C LEU A 377 45.01 13.98 28.11
N VAL A 378 44.78 14.89 27.18
CA VAL A 378 44.67 16.32 27.43
C VAL A 378 43.20 16.65 27.67
N SER A 379 42.94 17.23 28.84
CA SER A 379 41.62 17.69 29.25
C SER A 379 41.10 18.82 28.34
N GLY A 380 39.80 18.87 28.08
CA GLY A 380 39.20 19.96 27.30
C GLY A 380 39.64 19.98 25.83
N SER A 381 40.17 18.88 25.30
CA SER A 381 40.79 18.81 23.97
C SER A 381 40.40 17.55 23.20
N LEU A 382 40.58 17.59 21.89
CA LEU A 382 40.54 16.41 21.03
C LEU A 382 41.86 15.64 21.16
N ASN A 383 41.78 14.36 21.51
CA ASN A 383 42.93 13.48 21.67
C ASN A 383 42.94 12.42 20.58
N VAL A 384 44.05 12.32 19.85
CA VAL A 384 44.26 11.22 18.91
C VAL A 384 44.88 10.05 19.67
N LEU A 385 44.20 8.91 19.69
CA LEU A 385 44.64 7.70 20.37
C LEU A 385 45.44 6.82 19.39
N ALA A 386 46.39 6.07 19.93
CA ALA A 386 47.03 5.00 19.19
C ALA A 386 45.97 3.96 18.78
N ALA A 387 45.66 3.89 17.47
CA ALA A 387 44.71 2.92 16.96
C ALA A 387 45.28 1.50 17.10
N PRO A 388 44.47 0.52 17.52
CA PRO A 388 44.84 -0.89 17.50
C PRO A 388 45.29 -1.34 16.10
N ALA A 389 46.28 -2.23 16.04
CA ALA A 389 46.85 -2.71 14.78
C ALA A 389 45.90 -3.62 13.98
N GLN A 390 44.91 -4.21 14.64
CA GLN A 390 43.93 -5.10 14.02
C GLN A 390 42.57 -4.40 13.97
N PRO A 391 41.82 -4.52 12.87
CA PRO A 391 40.43 -4.10 12.83
C PRO A 391 39.62 -4.96 13.81
N GLY A 392 38.59 -4.35 14.40
CA GLY A 392 37.78 -5.02 15.41
C GLY A 392 37.11 -4.06 16.37
N ILE A 393 36.39 -4.62 17.33
CA ILE A 393 35.70 -3.87 18.38
C ILE A 393 36.61 -3.75 19.60
N TYR A 394 36.71 -2.54 20.10
CA TYR A 394 37.48 -2.23 21.29
C TYR A 394 36.63 -1.48 22.31
N THR A 395 36.89 -1.74 23.58
CA THR A 395 36.40 -0.92 24.70
C THR A 395 37.46 0.12 25.02
N VAL A 396 37.10 1.39 24.98
CA VAL A 396 37.94 2.47 25.49
C VAL A 396 37.43 2.86 26.87
N ARG A 397 38.21 2.50 27.89
CA ARG A 397 37.93 2.89 29.27
C ARG A 397 38.63 4.20 29.57
N LEU A 398 37.85 5.24 29.87
CA LEU A 398 38.32 6.54 30.33
C LEU A 398 38.38 6.54 31.86
N TYR A 399 39.48 6.99 32.43
CA TYR A 399 39.62 7.26 33.86
C TYR A 399 39.81 8.74 34.09
N HIS A 400 39.16 9.27 35.13
CA HIS A 400 39.28 10.65 35.57
C HIS A 400 39.04 10.74 37.09
N ALA A 401 39.24 11.92 37.69
CA ALA A 401 39.18 12.07 39.15
C ALA A 401 37.81 11.71 39.79
N SER A 402 36.71 11.87 39.06
CA SER A 402 35.34 11.52 39.49
C SER A 402 34.95 10.04 39.28
N GLY A 403 35.77 9.22 38.61
CA GLY A 403 35.41 7.85 38.28
C GLY A 403 36.02 7.32 36.97
N SER A 404 35.37 6.31 36.40
CA SER A 404 35.74 5.76 35.11
C SER A 404 34.51 5.47 34.26
N GLU A 405 34.63 5.71 32.95
CA GLU A 405 33.61 5.46 31.95
C GLU A 405 34.15 4.46 30.92
N ALA A 406 33.26 3.67 30.31
CA ALA A 406 33.62 2.76 29.25
C ALA A 406 32.81 3.11 28.00
N MET A 407 33.52 3.31 26.90
CA MET A 407 32.94 3.62 25.60
C MET A 407 33.36 2.54 24.60
N ARG A 408 32.54 2.29 23.57
CA ARG A 408 32.86 1.31 22.53
C ARG A 408 33.29 2.01 21.25
N VAL A 409 34.24 1.43 20.55
CA VAL A 409 34.61 1.89 19.21
C VAL A 409 34.88 0.71 18.27
N ALA A 410 34.32 0.77 17.07
CA ALA A 410 34.63 -0.15 15.98
C ALA A 410 35.76 0.44 15.14
N VAL A 411 36.87 -0.29 15.03
CA VAL A 411 37.99 0.07 14.17
C VAL A 411 37.84 -0.71 12.86
N PRO A 412 37.52 -0.05 11.73
CA PRO A 412 37.25 -0.73 10.46
C PRO A 412 38.52 -1.34 9.85
N ILE A 413 38.33 -2.33 8.97
CA ILE A 413 39.39 -2.86 8.10
C ILE A 413 39.82 -1.72 7.18
N ARG A 414 41.12 -1.38 7.17
CA ARG A 414 41.68 -0.37 6.28
C ARG A 414 41.88 -0.90 4.87
#